data_AF-A0A0L0LAL1-F1
#
_entry.id   AF-A0A0L0LAL1-F1
#
_cell.length_a   1.000
_cell.length_b   1.000
_cell.length_c   1.000
_cell.angle_alpha   90.00
_cell.angle_beta   90.00
_cell.angle_gamma   90.00
#
_symmetry.space_group_name_H-M   'P 1'
#
loop_
_entity.id
_entity.type
_entity.pdbx_description
1 polymer ?
#
loop_
_entity_poly.entity_id
_entity_poly.type
_entity_poly.pdbx_seq_one_letter_code
_entity_poly.pdbx_strand_id
1 'polypeptide(L)'
;MNIDYLTQLLTNRLAALALSKDQAFQSGDLERINLLDVEMAEVENTLSQLRLLSNITIAAAVANTTPAQIVSTGLDAVQNIVQGPSAGAVINGYDISAYATDPLYEQKVQGILDAMPAFVTAEDIDTYVQEAAPGSPVTGAMILAAASENLVDSRLMMAIMRNDSQFGTQGVGARTNNPGNVGNTGTSEQMYPSWDEGVRAGAEWLSRHRAVAPVAQEIVIEPVPEPAPTPAPKKTRKLNIKVEEDPRVDPIPPVETPIDIVPVEEVPQATTTPALPEDPATTTPS
;
A
#
# COMPACT_ATOMS: atom_id res chain seq x y z
N MET A 1 -12.19 -22.32 -22.81
CA MET A 1 -13.33 -21.57 -23.39
C MET A 1 -12.83 -20.17 -23.69
N ASN A 2 -13.01 -19.64 -24.89
CA ASN A 2 -12.46 -18.33 -25.27
C ASN A 2 -13.42 -17.22 -24.81
N ILE A 3 -12.98 -16.38 -23.86
CA ILE A 3 -13.81 -15.32 -23.26
C ILE A 3 -14.18 -14.28 -24.32
N ASP A 4 -13.26 -13.90 -25.20
CA ASP A 4 -13.51 -12.92 -26.26
C ASP A 4 -14.61 -13.39 -27.23
N TYR A 5 -14.61 -14.69 -27.55
CA TYR A 5 -15.67 -15.28 -28.37
C TYR A 5 -17.05 -15.18 -27.69
N LEU A 6 -17.14 -15.45 -26.39
CA LEU A 6 -18.39 -15.32 -25.64
C LEU A 6 -18.85 -13.86 -25.54
N THR A 7 -17.92 -12.95 -25.29
CA THR A 7 -18.22 -11.51 -25.28
C THR A 7 -18.77 -11.05 -26.63
N GLN A 8 -18.18 -11.50 -27.75
CA GLN A 8 -18.69 -11.19 -29.09
C GLN A 8 -20.09 -11.78 -29.33
N LEU A 9 -20.31 -13.03 -28.94
CA LEU A 9 -21.61 -13.71 -29.10
C LEU A 9 -22.71 -12.98 -28.33
N LEU A 10 -22.46 -12.61 -27.09
CA LEU A 10 -23.43 -11.88 -26.27
C LEU A 10 -23.64 -10.44 -26.74
N THR A 11 -22.60 -9.78 -27.27
CA THR A 11 -22.73 -8.45 -27.90
C THR A 11 -23.65 -8.52 -29.12
N ASN A 12 -23.51 -9.56 -29.95
CA ASN A 12 -24.39 -9.78 -31.09
C ASN A 12 -25.83 -10.08 -30.64
N ARG A 13 -26.01 -10.87 -29.57
CA ARG A 13 -27.34 -11.14 -29.01
C ARG A 13 -28.00 -9.86 -28.48
N LEU A 14 -27.26 -9.01 -27.76
CA LEU A 14 -27.77 -7.75 -27.25
C LEU A 14 -28.26 -6.84 -28.38
N ALA A 15 -27.50 -6.75 -29.49
CA ALA A 15 -27.91 -5.99 -30.66
C ALA A 15 -29.21 -6.54 -31.30
N ALA A 16 -29.37 -7.88 -31.35
CA ALA A 16 -30.59 -8.50 -31.85
C ALA A 16 -31.80 -8.28 -30.94
N LEU A 17 -31.60 -8.28 -29.61
CA LEU A 17 -32.64 -7.96 -28.63
C LEU A 17 -33.08 -6.50 -28.73
N ALA A 18 -32.13 -5.56 -28.88
CA ALA A 18 -32.44 -4.16 -29.10
C ALA A 18 -33.29 -3.93 -30.36
N LEU A 19 -32.93 -4.57 -31.48
CA LEU A 19 -33.74 -4.52 -32.70
C LEU A 19 -35.14 -5.10 -32.50
N SER A 20 -35.25 -6.20 -31.76
CA SER A 20 -36.55 -6.83 -31.44
C SER A 20 -37.41 -5.92 -30.56
N LYS A 21 -36.79 -5.14 -29.67
CA LYS A 21 -37.48 -4.18 -28.80
C LYS A 21 -38.03 -3.01 -29.61
N ASP A 22 -37.24 -2.48 -30.56
CA ASP A 22 -37.69 -1.43 -31.47
C ASP A 22 -38.92 -1.87 -32.29
N GLN A 23 -38.93 -3.13 -32.74
CA GLN A 23 -40.10 -3.71 -33.42
C GLN A 23 -41.33 -3.80 -32.51
N ALA A 24 -41.15 -4.25 -31.26
CA ALA A 24 -42.24 -4.33 -30.28
C ALA A 24 -42.81 -2.94 -29.94
N PHE A 25 -41.96 -1.91 -29.88
CA PHE A 25 -42.40 -0.51 -29.77
C PHE A 25 -43.25 -0.07 -30.95
N GLN A 26 -42.83 -0.38 -32.18
CA GLN A 26 -43.58 -0.03 -33.39
C GLN A 26 -44.94 -0.72 -33.46
N SER A 27 -45.07 -1.93 -32.91
CA SER A 27 -46.34 -2.67 -32.85
C SER A 27 -47.19 -2.37 -31.62
N GLY A 28 -46.70 -1.58 -30.66
CA GLY A 28 -47.40 -1.30 -29.40
C GLY A 28 -47.52 -2.51 -28.46
N ASP A 29 -46.62 -3.49 -28.59
CA ASP A 29 -46.63 -4.72 -27.80
C ASP A 29 -45.88 -4.53 -26.47
N LEU A 30 -46.60 -4.00 -25.48
CA LEU A 30 -46.05 -3.66 -24.16
C LEU A 30 -45.54 -4.89 -23.37
N GLU A 31 -46.19 -6.04 -23.53
CA GLU A 31 -45.78 -7.27 -22.84
C GLU A 31 -44.42 -7.75 -23.34
N ARG A 32 -44.25 -7.73 -24.67
CA ARG A 32 -42.97 -8.10 -25.30
C ARG A 32 -41.85 -7.12 -24.97
N ILE A 33 -42.14 -5.82 -24.82
CA ILE A 33 -41.13 -4.82 -24.40
C ILE A 33 -40.58 -5.17 -23.02
N ASN A 34 -41.45 -5.44 -22.04
CA ASN A 34 -41.01 -5.76 -20.67
C ASN A 34 -40.17 -7.05 -20.63
N LEU A 35 -40.55 -8.07 -21.40
CA LEU A 35 -39.79 -9.31 -21.50
C LEU A 35 -38.40 -9.08 -22.10
N LEU A 36 -38.32 -8.30 -23.18
CA LEU A 36 -37.05 -7.97 -23.82
C LEU A 36 -36.14 -7.13 -22.91
N ASP A 37 -36.71 -6.24 -22.10
CA ASP A 37 -35.93 -5.45 -21.13
C ASP A 37 -35.27 -6.33 -20.07
N VAL A 38 -35.98 -7.34 -19.55
CA VAL A 38 -35.40 -8.32 -18.62
C VAL A 38 -34.27 -9.10 -19.30
N GLU A 39 -34.51 -9.63 -20.50
CA GLU A 39 -33.47 -10.37 -21.24
C GLU A 39 -32.24 -9.50 -21.56
N MET A 40 -32.44 -8.24 -21.94
CA MET A 40 -31.34 -7.31 -22.19
C MET A 40 -30.52 -7.07 -20.92
N ALA A 41 -31.17 -6.82 -19.78
CA ALA A 41 -30.49 -6.64 -18.50
C ALA A 41 -29.68 -7.88 -18.08
N GLU A 42 -30.20 -9.09 -18.31
CA GLU A 42 -29.49 -10.34 -18.06
C GLU A 42 -28.24 -10.51 -18.95
N VAL A 43 -28.37 -10.19 -20.25
CA VAL A 43 -27.24 -10.23 -21.20
C VAL A 43 -26.16 -9.20 -20.83
N GLU A 44 -26.55 -7.99 -20.45
CA GLU A 44 -25.63 -6.93 -20.01
C GLU A 44 -24.88 -7.30 -18.72
N ASN A 45 -25.57 -7.91 -17.75
CA ASN A 45 -24.94 -8.43 -16.54
C ASN A 45 -23.90 -9.51 -16.88
N THR A 46 -24.27 -10.46 -17.74
CA THR A 46 -23.36 -11.53 -18.18
C THR A 46 -22.13 -10.96 -18.92
N LEU A 47 -22.33 -9.96 -19.79
CA LEU A 47 -21.23 -9.26 -20.46
C LEU A 47 -20.29 -8.58 -19.47
N SER A 48 -20.84 -7.93 -18.44
CA SER A 48 -20.07 -7.25 -17.40
C SER A 48 -19.21 -8.24 -16.60
N GLN A 49 -19.77 -9.41 -16.25
CA GLN A 49 -19.04 -10.48 -15.57
C GLN A 49 -17.89 -11.04 -16.43
N LEU A 50 -18.13 -11.27 -17.72
CA LEU A 50 -17.09 -11.75 -18.64
C LEU A 50 -15.96 -10.73 -18.83
N ARG A 51 -16.30 -9.43 -18.93
CA ARG A 51 -15.30 -8.36 -19.02
C ARG A 51 -14.45 -8.29 -17.74
N LEU A 52 -15.09 -8.41 -16.58
CA LEU A 52 -14.37 -8.47 -15.30
C LEU A 52 -13.38 -9.66 -15.27
N LEU A 53 -13.85 -10.85 -15.66
CA LEU A 53 -13.00 -12.05 -15.75
C LEU A 53 -11.82 -11.88 -16.72
N SER A 54 -12.08 -11.26 -17.89
CA SER A 54 -11.03 -10.95 -18.87
C SER A 54 -9.98 -10.02 -18.28
N ASN A 55 -10.41 -8.91 -17.67
CA ASN A 55 -9.53 -7.93 -17.04
C ASN A 55 -8.69 -8.54 -15.90
N ILE A 56 -9.30 -9.37 -15.06
CA ILE A 56 -8.58 -10.09 -13.98
C ILE A 56 -7.53 -11.03 -14.58
N THR A 57 -7.86 -11.73 -15.66
CA THR A 57 -6.92 -12.66 -16.32
C THR A 57 -5.73 -11.92 -16.92
N ILE A 58 -5.98 -10.76 -17.55
CA ILE A 58 -4.92 -9.88 -18.08
C ILE A 58 -4.04 -9.35 -16.95
N ALA A 59 -4.65 -8.83 -15.87
CA ALA A 59 -3.93 -8.32 -14.71
C ALA A 59 -3.07 -9.40 -14.05
N ALA A 60 -3.60 -10.62 -13.92
CA ALA A 60 -2.87 -11.76 -13.38
C ALA A 60 -1.63 -12.09 -14.24
N ALA A 61 -1.78 -12.10 -15.56
CA ALA A 61 -0.67 -12.33 -16.49
C ALA A 61 0.41 -11.23 -16.39
N VAL A 62 0.00 -9.96 -16.34
CA VAL A 62 0.92 -8.81 -16.21
C VAL A 62 1.69 -8.85 -14.88
N ALA A 63 1.01 -9.24 -13.79
CA ALA A 63 1.60 -9.32 -12.46
C ALA A 63 2.30 -10.67 -12.16
N ASN A 64 2.44 -11.56 -13.15
CA ASN A 64 3.00 -12.92 -12.99
C ASN A 64 2.38 -13.69 -11.80
N THR A 65 1.07 -13.59 -11.67
CA THR A 65 0.28 -14.19 -10.58
C THR A 65 -0.94 -14.90 -11.14
N THR A 66 -1.77 -15.49 -10.28
CA THR A 66 -3.02 -16.16 -10.70
C THR A 66 -4.23 -15.23 -10.59
N PRO A 67 -5.30 -15.46 -11.40
CA PRO A 67 -6.57 -14.74 -11.25
C PRO A 67 -7.13 -14.81 -9.83
N ALA A 68 -7.00 -15.95 -9.16
CA ALA A 68 -7.44 -16.14 -7.78
C ALA A 68 -6.67 -15.22 -6.81
N GLN A 69 -5.37 -15.06 -7.00
CA GLN A 69 -4.55 -14.15 -6.20
C GLN A 69 -4.91 -12.69 -6.45
N ILE A 70 -5.15 -12.26 -7.70
CA ILE A 70 -5.62 -10.89 -8.00
C ILE A 70 -6.95 -10.61 -7.29
N VAL A 71 -7.89 -11.54 -7.35
CA VAL A 71 -9.19 -11.39 -6.67
C VAL A 71 -9.00 -11.34 -5.16
N SER A 72 -8.18 -12.23 -4.58
CA SER A 72 -7.88 -12.22 -3.14
C SER A 72 -7.28 -10.89 -2.72
N THR A 73 -6.21 -10.43 -3.37
CA THR A 73 -5.55 -9.16 -3.06
C THR A 73 -6.48 -7.96 -3.24
N GLY A 74 -7.34 -7.98 -4.27
CA GLY A 74 -8.36 -6.96 -4.47
C GLY A 74 -9.42 -6.96 -3.38
N LEU A 75 -9.86 -8.14 -2.93
CA LEU A 75 -10.83 -8.29 -1.85
C LEU A 75 -10.23 -7.85 -0.52
N ASP A 76 -8.99 -8.21 -0.24
CA ASP A 76 -8.24 -7.78 0.94
C ASP A 76 -8.08 -6.25 0.95
N ALA A 77 -7.76 -5.65 -0.19
CA ALA A 77 -7.67 -4.19 -0.32
C ALA A 77 -9.03 -3.50 -0.06
N VAL A 78 -10.12 -4.02 -0.62
CA VAL A 78 -11.47 -3.49 -0.40
C VAL A 78 -11.92 -3.71 1.04
N GLN A 79 -11.63 -4.87 1.63
CA GLN A 79 -11.99 -5.20 3.00
C GLN A 79 -11.21 -4.32 3.99
N ASN A 80 -9.94 -4.04 3.72
CA ASN A 80 -9.14 -3.08 4.49
C ASN A 80 -9.67 -1.64 4.38
N ILE A 81 -10.32 -1.27 3.26
CA ILE A 81 -11.00 0.04 3.11
C ILE A 81 -12.32 0.07 3.89
N VAL A 82 -13.08 -1.03 3.89
CA VAL A 82 -14.45 -1.08 4.44
C VAL A 82 -14.49 -1.40 5.93
N GLN A 83 -13.57 -2.22 6.43
CA GLN A 83 -13.55 -2.70 7.82
C GLN A 83 -12.35 -2.19 8.63
N GLY A 84 -11.40 -1.51 7.98
CA GLY A 84 -10.05 -1.32 8.54
C GLY A 84 -9.30 -2.67 8.62
N PRO A 85 -7.96 -2.67 8.78
CA PRO A 85 -7.24 -3.85 9.22
C PRO A 85 -7.92 -4.41 10.47
N SER A 86 -8.40 -5.65 10.39
CA SER A 86 -8.99 -6.36 11.53
C SER A 86 -8.00 -6.41 12.69
N ALA A 87 -8.48 -6.21 13.92
CA ALA A 87 -7.72 -6.48 15.15
C ALA A 87 -6.94 -7.81 15.00
N GLY A 88 -5.63 -7.72 14.85
CA GLY A 88 -4.76 -8.85 14.48
C GLY A 88 -4.00 -8.70 13.15
N ALA A 89 -4.04 -7.53 12.51
CA ALA A 89 -3.23 -7.27 11.33
C ALA A 89 -1.74 -7.17 11.69
N VAL A 90 -0.95 -8.07 11.11
CA VAL A 90 0.50 -8.04 11.22
C VAL A 90 1.06 -6.95 10.29
N ILE A 91 1.65 -5.90 10.85
CA ILE A 91 2.28 -4.80 10.10
C ILE A 91 3.79 -5.05 10.05
N ASN A 92 4.37 -5.12 8.85
CA ASN A 92 5.82 -5.36 8.65
C ASN A 92 6.37 -6.58 9.44
N GLY A 93 5.56 -7.61 9.69
CA GLY A 93 5.97 -8.77 10.48
C GLY A 93 5.80 -8.62 12.00
N TYR A 94 5.09 -7.59 12.47
CA TYR A 94 4.80 -7.34 13.88
C TYR A 94 3.29 -7.39 14.14
N ASP A 95 2.87 -8.12 15.17
CA ASP A 95 1.49 -8.10 15.64
C ASP A 95 1.34 -6.98 16.67
N ILE A 96 0.70 -5.87 16.28
CA ILE A 96 0.47 -4.72 17.14
C ILE A 96 -0.97 -4.64 17.68
N SER A 97 -1.75 -5.72 17.54
CA SER A 97 -3.16 -5.75 17.97
C SER A 97 -3.34 -5.58 19.49
N ALA A 98 -2.34 -5.99 20.27
CA ALA A 98 -2.32 -5.82 21.72
C ALA A 98 -1.73 -4.48 22.17
N TYR A 99 -1.31 -3.61 21.23
CA TYR A 99 -0.63 -2.35 21.55
C TYR A 99 -1.58 -1.33 22.16
N ALA A 100 -2.77 -1.19 21.58
CA ALA A 100 -3.79 -0.22 22.00
C ALA A 100 -5.19 -0.83 21.94
N THR A 101 -6.12 -0.24 22.71
CA THR A 101 -7.54 -0.65 22.71
C THR A 101 -8.35 0.02 21.60
N ASP A 102 -7.76 0.96 20.85
CA ASP A 102 -8.44 1.63 19.74
C ASP A 102 -8.61 0.64 18.57
N PRO A 103 -9.85 0.34 18.13
CA PRO A 103 -10.11 -0.62 17.07
C PRO A 103 -9.57 -0.20 15.70
N LEU A 104 -9.16 1.06 15.51
CA LEU A 104 -8.56 1.56 14.28
C LEU A 104 -7.05 1.81 14.42
N TYR A 105 -6.43 1.32 15.49
CA TYR A 105 -5.03 1.60 15.79
C TYR A 105 -4.08 1.13 14.68
N GLU A 106 -4.21 -0.13 14.27
CA GLU A 106 -3.38 -0.70 13.20
C GLU A 106 -3.56 0.07 11.88
N GLN A 107 -4.78 0.54 11.60
CA GLN A 107 -5.07 1.33 10.40
C GLN A 107 -4.34 2.66 10.39
N LYS A 108 -4.37 3.37 11.53
CA LYS A 108 -3.71 4.67 11.65
C LYS A 108 -2.20 4.52 11.52
N VAL A 109 -1.63 3.51 12.18
CA VAL A 109 -0.20 3.21 12.08
C VAL A 109 0.19 2.85 10.65
N GLN A 110 -0.57 1.97 9.98
CA GLN A 110 -0.33 1.62 8.57
C GLN A 110 -0.42 2.84 7.65
N GLY A 111 -1.44 3.68 7.81
CA GLY A 111 -1.60 4.89 7.00
C GLY A 111 -0.45 5.89 7.17
N ILE A 112 0.07 6.02 8.39
CA ILE A 112 1.29 6.82 8.64
C ILE A 112 2.51 6.18 7.97
N LEU A 113 2.64 4.85 8.08
CA LEU A 113 3.76 4.10 7.52
C LEU A 113 3.82 4.20 6.00
N ASP A 114 2.68 4.09 5.32
CA ASP A 114 2.55 4.19 3.86
C ASP A 114 2.95 5.58 3.34
N ALA A 115 2.69 6.63 4.14
CA ALA A 115 3.05 8.00 3.82
C ALA A 115 4.51 8.37 4.15
N MET A 116 5.23 7.52 4.91
CA MET A 116 6.62 7.80 5.27
C MET A 116 7.57 7.61 4.09
N PRO A 117 8.55 8.51 3.89
CA PRO A 117 9.64 8.26 2.98
C PRO A 117 10.56 7.15 3.51
N ALA A 118 11.49 6.70 2.66
CA ALA A 118 12.61 5.90 3.11
C ALA A 118 13.63 6.80 3.83
N PHE A 119 14.12 6.36 4.99
CA PHE A 119 15.15 7.06 5.74
C PHE A 119 16.48 6.33 5.59
N VAL A 120 17.55 7.05 5.28
CA VAL A 120 18.89 6.47 5.12
C VAL A 120 19.77 6.81 6.33
N THR A 121 19.55 7.99 6.93
CA THR A 121 20.38 8.53 8.00
C THR A 121 19.55 8.98 9.21
N ALA A 122 20.23 9.21 10.34
CA ALA A 122 19.62 9.82 11.52
C ALA A 122 19.07 11.23 11.23
N GLU A 123 19.76 11.99 10.36
CA GLU A 123 19.39 13.36 10.00
C GLU A 123 18.10 13.40 9.17
N ASP A 124 17.87 12.41 8.31
CA ASP A 124 16.60 12.27 7.58
C ASP A 124 15.42 12.07 8.56
N ILE A 125 15.66 11.27 9.60
CA ILE A 125 14.66 10.99 10.64
C ILE A 125 14.44 12.23 11.51
N ASP A 126 15.50 12.91 11.94
CA ASP A 126 15.40 14.16 12.69
C ASP A 126 14.58 15.20 11.93
N THR A 127 14.87 15.38 10.64
CA THR A 127 14.11 16.28 9.76
C THR A 127 12.64 15.93 9.76
N TYR A 128 12.30 14.66 9.51
CA TYR A 128 10.90 14.21 9.50
C TYR A 128 10.20 14.37 10.85
N VAL A 129 10.90 14.07 11.96
CA VAL A 129 10.36 14.23 13.32
C VAL A 129 10.07 15.71 13.59
N GLN A 130 10.98 16.62 13.24
CA GLN A 130 10.79 18.05 13.47
C GLN A 130 9.73 18.67 12.54
N GLU A 131 9.59 18.19 11.30
CA GLU A 131 8.51 18.60 10.40
C GLU A 131 7.14 18.17 10.92
N ALA A 132 7.04 16.93 11.41
CA ALA A 132 5.79 16.42 11.94
C ALA A 132 5.47 16.99 13.34
N ALA A 133 6.49 17.18 14.18
CA ALA A 133 6.36 17.57 15.58
C ALA A 133 7.46 18.57 15.97
N PRO A 134 7.31 19.85 15.62
CA PRO A 134 8.30 20.88 15.93
C PRO A 134 8.61 20.95 17.42
N GLY A 135 9.90 20.89 17.77
CA GLY A 135 10.36 20.91 19.16
C GLY A 135 10.28 19.55 19.87
N SER A 136 10.06 18.46 19.13
CA SER A 136 10.15 17.11 19.69
C SER A 136 11.52 16.87 20.34
N PRO A 137 11.54 16.26 21.54
CA PRO A 137 12.77 15.84 22.21
C PRO A 137 13.31 14.49 21.70
N VAL A 138 12.53 13.77 20.88
CA VAL A 138 12.94 12.52 20.25
C VAL A 138 13.85 12.83 19.06
N THR A 139 14.96 12.12 18.95
CA THR A 139 15.92 12.29 17.85
C THR A 139 16.02 11.04 16.98
N GLY A 140 16.44 11.21 15.74
CA GLY A 140 16.69 10.13 14.79
C GLY A 140 17.82 9.20 15.26
N ALA A 141 18.82 9.73 15.98
CA ALA A 141 19.85 8.92 16.60
C ALA A 141 19.28 7.95 17.65
N MET A 142 18.37 8.43 18.53
CA MET A 142 17.69 7.57 19.52
C MET A 142 16.88 6.47 18.82
N ILE A 143 16.12 6.82 17.77
CA ILE A 143 15.28 5.89 17.02
C ILE A 143 16.12 4.81 16.34
N LEU A 144 17.17 5.19 15.60
CA LEU A 144 18.03 4.22 14.90
C LEU A 144 18.79 3.33 15.87
N ALA A 145 19.29 3.88 16.98
CA ALA A 145 19.98 3.09 18.00
C ALA A 145 19.03 2.04 18.59
N ALA A 146 17.84 2.45 19.05
CA ALA A 146 16.86 1.53 19.61
C ALA A 146 16.36 0.49 18.60
N ALA A 147 16.12 0.92 17.36
CA ALA A 147 15.68 0.04 16.27
C ALA A 147 16.72 -1.03 15.94
N SER A 148 17.98 -0.63 15.79
CA SER A 148 19.09 -1.56 15.50
C SER A 148 19.38 -2.50 16.66
N GLU A 149 19.39 -2.02 17.90
CA GLU A 149 19.59 -2.82 19.11
C GLU A 149 18.54 -3.93 19.25
N ASN A 150 17.28 -3.63 18.89
CA ASN A 150 16.16 -4.57 19.00
C ASN A 150 15.82 -5.28 17.69
N LEU A 151 16.59 -5.05 16.62
CA LEU A 151 16.38 -5.54 15.26
C LEU A 151 15.00 -5.19 14.67
N VAL A 152 14.39 -4.08 15.08
CA VAL A 152 13.04 -3.67 14.66
C VAL A 152 13.08 -2.65 13.53
N ASP A 153 12.00 -2.59 12.74
CA ASP A 153 11.86 -1.61 11.67
C ASP A 153 11.71 -0.20 12.27
N SER A 154 12.64 0.70 11.93
CA SER A 154 12.65 2.07 12.44
C SER A 154 11.44 2.88 11.96
N ARG A 155 10.94 2.62 10.74
CA ARG A 155 9.75 3.28 10.21
C ARG A 155 8.50 2.90 11.01
N LEU A 156 8.32 1.62 11.34
CA LEU A 156 7.23 1.17 12.21
C LEU A 156 7.30 1.82 13.59
N MET A 157 8.49 1.87 14.22
CA MET A 157 8.67 2.59 15.48
C MET A 157 8.24 4.05 15.38
N MET A 158 8.67 4.75 14.32
CA MET A 158 8.30 6.14 14.09
C MET A 158 6.79 6.31 13.89
N ALA A 159 6.13 5.36 13.21
CA ALA A 159 4.70 5.45 12.92
C ALA A 159 3.88 5.36 14.21
N ILE A 160 4.26 4.44 15.11
CA ILE A 160 3.69 4.31 16.45
C ILE A 160 3.94 5.58 17.28
N MET A 161 5.18 6.08 17.34
CA MET A 161 5.50 7.27 18.12
C MET A 161 4.79 8.54 17.63
N ARG A 162 4.61 8.66 16.31
CA ARG A 162 3.84 9.75 15.70
C ARG A 162 2.37 9.66 16.11
N ASN A 163 1.77 8.49 15.98
CA ASN A 163 0.36 8.26 16.30
C ASN A 163 0.06 8.53 17.79
N ASP A 164 0.94 8.09 18.69
CA ASP A 164 0.60 7.97 20.11
C ASP A 164 0.87 9.24 20.91
N SER A 165 1.90 9.99 20.53
CA SER A 165 2.32 11.16 21.30
C SER A 165 2.87 12.29 20.45
N GLN A 166 2.72 12.21 19.12
CA GLN A 166 3.33 13.16 18.20
C GLN A 166 4.83 13.33 18.50
N PHE A 167 5.55 12.20 18.56
CA PHE A 167 6.97 12.13 18.94
C PHE A 167 7.27 12.76 20.32
N GLY A 168 6.44 12.52 21.32
CA GLY A 168 6.64 13.00 22.67
C GLY A 168 6.26 14.47 22.90
N THR A 169 5.55 15.11 21.97
CA THR A 169 5.10 16.50 22.15
C THR A 169 3.67 16.60 22.71
N GLN A 170 2.90 15.51 22.66
CA GLN A 170 1.50 15.49 23.06
C GLN A 170 1.16 14.33 24.03
N GLY A 171 0.03 14.50 24.72
CA GLY A 171 -0.60 13.45 25.52
C GLY A 171 0.18 13.00 26.76
N VAL A 172 -0.07 11.77 27.20
CA VAL A 172 0.63 11.14 28.33
C VAL A 172 2.10 10.90 27.99
N GLY A 173 2.39 10.53 26.74
CA GLY A 173 3.75 10.28 26.28
C GLY A 173 4.69 11.48 26.47
N ALA A 174 4.19 12.70 26.27
CA ALA A 174 4.91 13.94 26.54
C ALA A 174 5.36 14.10 28.00
N ARG A 175 4.49 13.74 28.95
CA ARG A 175 4.72 13.95 30.38
C ARG A 175 5.57 12.85 31.02
N THR A 176 5.67 11.70 30.36
CA THR A 176 6.26 10.48 30.89
C THR A 176 7.54 10.05 30.16
N ASN A 177 8.06 10.89 29.27
CA ASN A 177 9.17 10.58 28.36
C ASN A 177 8.93 9.28 27.58
N ASN A 178 7.70 9.04 27.14
CA ASN A 178 7.25 7.76 26.60
C ASN A 178 6.61 7.97 25.21
N PRO A 179 7.42 8.17 24.15
CA PRO A 179 6.90 8.58 22.85
C PRO A 179 6.03 7.50 22.18
N GLY A 180 6.24 6.22 22.51
CA GLY A 180 5.37 5.12 22.08
C GLY A 180 4.21 4.84 23.04
N ASN A 181 4.02 5.62 24.10
CA ASN A 181 2.95 5.41 25.09
C ASN A 181 2.92 3.99 25.70
N VAL A 182 4.06 3.29 25.73
CA VAL A 182 4.18 1.89 26.15
C VAL A 182 3.82 1.76 27.63
N GLY A 183 2.88 0.86 27.95
CA GLY A 183 2.46 0.59 29.33
C GLY A 183 1.48 1.61 29.93
N ASN A 184 1.09 2.65 29.19
CA ASN A 184 0.07 3.59 29.63
C ASN A 184 -1.33 3.03 29.32
N THR A 185 -2.19 2.88 30.34
CA THR A 185 -3.52 2.23 30.20
C THR A 185 -4.69 3.17 30.49
N GLY A 186 -4.44 4.48 30.52
CA GLY A 186 -5.43 5.50 30.91
C GLY A 186 -5.74 5.54 32.41
N THR A 187 -5.46 4.46 33.13
CA THR A 187 -5.55 4.36 34.60
C THR A 187 -4.18 4.26 35.28
N SER A 188 -3.15 3.92 34.51
CA SER A 188 -1.75 3.88 34.95
C SER A 188 -0.87 4.60 33.93
N GLU A 189 0.11 5.34 34.42
CA GLU A 189 1.14 6.01 33.64
C GLU A 189 2.51 5.36 33.94
N GLN A 190 3.25 5.02 32.90
CA GLN A 190 4.61 4.49 32.91
C GLN A 190 5.57 5.61 32.50
N MET A 191 6.36 6.07 33.48
CA MET A 191 7.38 7.11 33.28
C MET A 191 8.75 6.50 33.05
N TYR A 192 9.45 7.01 32.04
CA TYR A 192 10.85 6.69 31.77
C TYR A 192 11.79 7.80 32.26
N PRO A 193 12.96 7.45 32.83
CA PRO A 193 13.98 8.40 33.25
C PRO A 193 14.46 9.36 32.16
N SER A 194 14.42 8.93 30.89
CA SER A 194 14.87 9.73 29.75
C SER A 194 14.07 9.41 28.48
N TRP A 195 14.12 10.32 27.51
CA TRP A 195 13.54 10.12 26.18
C TRP A 195 14.14 8.92 25.44
N ASP A 196 15.46 8.71 25.59
CA ASP A 196 16.15 7.55 25.01
C ASP A 196 15.59 6.23 25.55
N GLU A 197 15.35 6.15 26.87
CA GLU A 197 14.74 4.96 27.48
C GLU A 197 13.30 4.74 27.02
N GLY A 198 12.50 5.80 26.84
CA GLY A 198 11.15 5.67 26.29
C GLY A 198 11.12 5.21 24.84
N VAL A 199 12.05 5.69 24.01
CA VAL A 199 12.22 5.23 22.62
C VAL A 199 12.61 3.75 22.61
N ARG A 200 13.56 3.35 23.47
CA ARG A 200 13.99 1.94 23.61
C ARG A 200 12.85 1.03 24.07
N ALA A 201 12.00 1.49 24.99
CA ALA A 201 10.86 0.72 25.44
C ALA A 201 9.87 0.40 24.31
N GLY A 202 9.66 1.32 23.37
CA GLY A 202 8.89 1.06 22.15
C GLY A 202 9.51 -0.04 21.29
N ALA A 203 10.82 0.01 21.10
CA ALA A 203 11.56 -1.00 20.33
C ALA A 203 11.51 -2.40 21.00
N GLU A 204 11.69 -2.45 22.31
CA GLU A 204 11.62 -3.68 23.11
C GLU A 204 10.21 -4.28 23.09
N TRP A 205 9.17 -3.43 23.13
CA TRP A 205 7.80 -3.90 22.96
C TRP A 205 7.65 -4.58 21.59
N LEU A 206 8.02 -3.91 20.50
CA LEU A 206 7.89 -4.46 19.14
C LEU A 206 8.70 -5.75 18.97
N SER A 207 9.92 -5.82 19.51
CA SER A 207 10.76 -7.01 19.41
C SER A 207 10.10 -8.25 20.01
N ARG A 208 9.33 -8.10 21.10
CA ARG A 208 8.57 -9.18 21.74
C ARG A 208 7.30 -9.59 20.98
N HIS A 209 6.84 -8.75 20.05
CA HIS A 209 5.59 -8.95 19.30
C HIS A 209 5.85 -9.15 17.80
N ARG A 210 7.02 -9.70 17.46
CA ARG A 210 7.25 -10.22 16.10
C ARG A 210 6.23 -11.32 15.85
N ALA A 211 5.44 -11.17 14.79
CA ALA A 211 4.70 -12.28 14.25
C ALA A 211 5.75 -13.32 13.83
N VAL A 212 5.73 -14.48 14.48
CA VAL A 212 6.57 -15.60 14.09
C VAL A 212 6.25 -15.86 12.62
N ALA A 213 7.17 -15.48 11.72
CA ALA A 213 7.05 -15.87 10.33
C ALA A 213 6.79 -17.38 10.35
N PRO A 214 5.75 -17.90 9.66
CA PRO A 214 5.60 -19.34 9.54
C PRO A 214 6.94 -19.83 9.02
N VAL A 215 7.64 -20.61 9.85
CA VAL A 215 8.96 -21.15 9.55
C VAL A 215 8.81 -21.74 8.16
N ALA A 216 9.42 -21.11 7.17
CA ALA A 216 9.59 -21.73 5.88
C ALA A 216 10.31 -23.02 6.23
N GLN A 217 9.58 -24.14 6.20
CA GLN A 217 10.13 -25.43 6.56
C GLN A 217 11.41 -25.54 5.76
N GLU A 218 12.52 -25.62 6.48
CA GLU A 218 13.82 -25.88 5.90
C GLU A 218 13.60 -27.09 5.01
N ILE A 219 13.62 -26.88 3.69
CA ILE A 219 13.54 -27.97 2.74
C ILE A 219 14.74 -28.82 3.11
N VAL A 220 14.49 -29.92 3.80
CA VAL A 220 15.48 -30.97 4.00
C VAL A 220 15.74 -31.47 2.59
N ILE A 221 16.72 -30.85 1.93
CA ILE A 221 17.28 -31.36 0.70
C ILE A 221 17.93 -32.67 1.15
N GLU A 222 17.23 -33.78 0.95
CA GLU A 222 17.84 -35.10 1.05
C GLU A 222 19.15 -35.04 0.24
N PRO A 223 20.27 -35.53 0.81
CA PRO A 223 21.55 -35.50 0.12
C PRO A 223 21.38 -36.19 -1.23
N VAL A 224 21.49 -35.41 -2.30
CA VAL A 224 21.51 -35.92 -3.67
C VAL A 224 22.61 -36.97 -3.71
N PRO A 225 22.32 -38.24 -4.07
CA PRO A 225 23.32 -39.27 -4.13
C PRO A 225 24.44 -38.84 -5.08
N GLU A 226 25.66 -38.94 -4.58
CA GLU A 226 26.89 -38.60 -5.26
C GLU A 226 26.88 -39.18 -6.69
N PRO A 227 27.08 -38.35 -7.73
CA PRO A 227 27.04 -38.84 -9.10
C PRO A 227 28.18 -39.85 -9.30
N ALA A 228 27.80 -41.05 -9.76
CA ALA A 228 28.73 -42.10 -10.12
C ALA A 228 29.85 -41.57 -11.04
N PRO A 229 31.10 -42.06 -10.90
CA PRO A 229 32.24 -41.57 -11.64
C PRO A 229 31.99 -41.63 -13.15
N THR A 230 32.11 -40.46 -13.79
CA THR A 230 31.91 -40.30 -15.22
C THR A 230 32.94 -41.15 -15.99
N PRO A 231 32.53 -41.97 -16.98
CA PRO A 231 33.48 -42.68 -17.83
C PRO A 231 34.32 -41.70 -18.64
N ALA A 232 35.60 -42.06 -18.80
CA ALA A 232 36.66 -41.27 -19.42
C ALA A 232 36.26 -40.60 -20.76
N PRO A 233 36.77 -39.39 -21.04
CA PRO A 233 36.38 -38.61 -22.21
C PRO A 233 36.85 -39.30 -23.51
N LYS A 234 35.89 -39.68 -24.35
CA LYS A 234 36.17 -40.02 -25.76
C LYS A 234 36.49 -38.73 -26.51
N LYS A 235 37.65 -38.72 -27.18
CA LYS A 235 38.14 -37.67 -28.10
C LYS A 235 37.03 -37.18 -29.03
N THR A 236 36.47 -36.01 -28.74
CA THR A 236 35.62 -35.27 -29.66
C THR A 236 36.47 -34.42 -30.60
N ARG A 237 36.06 -34.50 -31.87
CA ARG A 237 36.64 -33.92 -33.07
C ARG A 237 36.57 -32.40 -33.02
N LYS A 238 37.69 -31.72 -33.34
CA LYS A 238 37.78 -30.27 -33.46
C LYS A 238 36.69 -29.75 -34.42
N LEU A 239 35.75 -28.96 -33.92
CA LEU A 239 34.88 -28.12 -34.74
C LEU A 239 35.61 -26.81 -35.03
N ASN A 240 35.75 -26.48 -36.31
CA ASN A 240 36.33 -25.24 -36.78
C ASN A 240 35.21 -24.19 -36.81
N ILE A 241 35.10 -23.37 -35.76
CA ILE A 241 34.13 -22.26 -35.69
C ILE A 241 34.79 -21.04 -36.31
N LYS A 242 34.23 -20.60 -37.44
CA LYS A 242 34.58 -19.35 -38.10
C LYS A 242 33.92 -18.22 -37.30
N VAL A 243 34.75 -17.35 -36.72
CA VAL A 243 34.28 -16.15 -36.00
C VAL A 243 33.67 -15.21 -37.03
N GLU A 244 32.37 -14.93 -36.87
CA GLU A 244 31.62 -13.95 -37.65
C GLU A 244 31.70 -12.61 -36.90
N GLU A 245 32.15 -11.58 -37.61
CA GLU A 245 32.40 -10.24 -37.08
C GLU A 245 31.11 -9.53 -36.66
N ASP A 246 31.26 -8.82 -35.54
CA ASP A 246 30.28 -8.01 -34.82
C ASP A 246 29.65 -6.91 -35.72
N PRO A 247 28.32 -6.78 -35.80
CA PRO A 247 27.69 -5.69 -36.54
C PRO A 247 27.90 -4.35 -35.82
N ARG A 248 28.54 -3.42 -36.54
CA ARG A 248 28.69 -2.00 -36.21
C ARG A 248 27.40 -1.41 -35.63
N VAL A 249 27.49 -0.88 -34.42
CA VAL A 249 26.50 0.00 -33.81
C VAL A 249 26.59 1.37 -34.49
N ASP A 250 25.53 1.77 -35.18
CA ASP A 250 25.42 3.10 -35.78
C ASP A 250 25.35 4.20 -34.68
N PRO A 251 25.95 5.38 -34.94
CA PRO A 251 25.93 6.49 -33.98
C PRO A 251 24.53 7.07 -33.79
N ILE A 252 24.18 7.30 -32.53
CA ILE A 252 22.94 7.95 -32.06
C ILE A 252 22.89 9.38 -32.64
N PRO A 253 21.76 9.83 -33.24
CA PRO A 253 21.61 11.18 -33.74
C PRO A 253 21.61 12.23 -32.61
N PRO A 254 22.08 13.47 -32.88
CA PRO A 254 22.16 14.52 -31.88
C PRO A 254 20.77 14.97 -31.42
N VAL A 255 20.66 15.15 -30.10
CA VAL A 255 19.49 15.65 -29.37
C VAL A 255 19.12 17.05 -29.86
N GLU A 256 17.86 17.21 -30.26
CA GLU A 256 17.26 18.47 -30.69
C GLU A 256 17.16 19.50 -29.54
N THR A 257 17.16 20.76 -29.96
CA THR A 257 17.30 22.02 -29.21
C THR A 257 16.26 22.29 -28.12
N PRO A 258 16.56 23.22 -27.18
CA PRO A 258 15.67 23.60 -26.08
C PRO A 258 14.38 24.24 -26.58
N ILE A 259 13.25 23.84 -25.99
CA ILE A 259 11.93 24.42 -26.21
C ILE A 259 11.85 25.75 -25.47
N ASP A 260 11.54 26.84 -26.18
CA ASP A 260 11.27 28.16 -25.61
C ASP A 260 10.07 28.10 -24.67
N ILE A 261 10.31 28.44 -23.40
CA ILE A 261 9.29 28.55 -22.36
C ILE A 261 8.57 29.87 -22.57
N VAL A 262 7.29 29.80 -22.96
CA VAL A 262 6.41 30.96 -23.07
C VAL A 262 6.12 31.50 -21.66
N PRO A 263 6.18 32.83 -21.42
CA PRO A 263 5.87 33.41 -20.11
C PRO A 263 4.41 33.15 -19.73
N VAL A 264 4.19 32.54 -18.57
CA VAL A 264 2.86 32.38 -17.97
C VAL A 264 2.44 33.74 -17.39
N GLU A 265 1.31 34.24 -17.86
CA GLU A 265 0.68 35.48 -17.42
C GLU A 265 0.19 35.32 -15.96
N GLU A 266 0.63 36.21 -15.07
CA GLU A 266 0.25 36.19 -13.64
C GLU A 266 -1.25 36.45 -13.47
N VAL A 267 -1.94 35.49 -12.87
CA VAL A 267 -3.35 35.63 -12.48
C VAL A 267 -3.42 36.42 -11.17
N PRO A 268 -4.23 37.49 -11.05
CA PRO A 268 -4.31 38.28 -9.84
C PRO A 268 -4.90 37.49 -8.67
N GLN A 269 -4.12 37.37 -7.58
CA GLN A 269 -4.59 36.83 -6.31
C GLN A 269 -5.55 37.82 -5.62
N ALA A 270 -6.79 37.40 -5.41
CA ALA A 270 -7.73 38.10 -4.56
C ALA A 270 -7.42 37.81 -3.08
N THR A 271 -6.90 38.79 -2.35
CA THR A 271 -6.78 38.76 -0.89
C THR A 271 -8.12 39.10 -0.25
N THR A 272 -8.81 38.11 0.31
CA THR A 272 -9.93 38.34 1.23
C THR A 272 -9.43 38.28 2.67
N THR A 273 -9.30 39.44 3.32
CA THR A 273 -9.06 39.57 4.76
C THR A 273 -10.33 39.17 5.53
N PRO A 274 -10.28 38.18 6.45
CA PRO A 274 -11.42 37.86 7.31
C PRO A 274 -11.61 38.95 8.38
N ALA A 275 -12.83 39.46 8.49
CA ALA A 275 -13.22 40.37 9.56
C ALA A 275 -13.30 39.63 10.91
N LEU A 276 -12.71 40.24 11.93
CA LEU A 276 -12.71 39.77 13.32
C LEU A 276 -14.12 39.88 13.92
N PRO A 277 -14.67 38.85 14.58
CA PRO A 277 -15.95 38.96 15.27
C PRO A 277 -15.84 39.80 16.55
N GLU A 278 -16.81 40.69 16.74
CA GLU A 278 -16.93 41.56 17.90
C GLU A 278 -17.32 40.78 19.18
N ASP A 279 -16.69 41.16 20.29
CA ASP A 279 -16.77 40.56 21.61
C ASP A 279 -18.05 41.03 22.35
N PRO A 280 -18.90 40.14 22.90
CA PRO A 280 -20.08 40.56 23.64
C PRO A 280 -19.72 41.01 25.08
N ALA A 281 -20.04 42.27 25.37
CA ALA A 281 -19.89 42.91 26.67
C ALA A 281 -20.63 42.15 27.79
N THR A 282 -19.89 41.87 28.87
CA THR A 282 -20.41 41.31 30.11
C THR A 282 -21.01 42.42 30.98
N THR A 283 -22.31 42.35 31.28
CA THR A 283 -22.96 43.21 32.28
C THR A 283 -23.11 42.46 33.60
N THR A 284 -22.55 43.01 34.67
CA THR A 284 -22.73 42.56 36.06
C THR A 284 -23.84 43.38 36.73
N PRO A 285 -24.84 42.79 37.41
CA PRO A 285 -25.73 43.53 38.29
C PRO A 285 -25.24 43.54 39.75
N SER A 286 -25.55 44.64 40.44
CA SER A 286 -25.30 44.91 41.87
C SER A 286 -26.25 44.17 42.80
#